data_AF-A0A150S563-F1
#
_entry.id   AF-A0A150S563-F1
#
_cell.length_a   1.000
_cell.length_b   1.000
_cell.length_c   1.000
_cell.angle_alpha   90.00
_cell.angle_beta   90.00
_cell.angle_gamma   90.00
#
_symmetry.space_group_name_H-M   'P 1'
#
loop_
_entity.id
_entity.type
_entity.pdbx_description
1 polymer ?
#
loop_
_entity_poly.entity_id
_entity_poly.type
_entity_poly.pdbx_seq_one_letter_code
_entity_poly.pdbx_strand_id
1 'polypeptide(L)'
;MAVLVASAGAACTLDVQGTGGSGAGAAPASPGDGGGGGEGSVDGLPNGMLYGWSATSTPAQPGVYELPGWLTLESPTPDKTVQIGESALVSGIPAHAARARRIRDDGPSGLSLESARENRIPLSTPLQRPWRTLHAASVAEARGPDGELSAGRVSDEDAAQAAATYVPVDRSDGSISTVSGWVGDVEGEEGGFAWIRAFAFDDAAQNDERARVPAPARAWRRVDFTGVETARAGQIWAYPAAGDGARQSAASFAFLSLESARYPSSAIPTSGSARRREADALVANNAEWLIWKGWFKAILDFAPNYASGEQLADHDLLYIDSGTRVFLRASDGAVVMTVTGADGSASLETESLSWEREQPFHVEASSSPSGLSLRVSLDEGKDVEIEEPAAAVAIPVPESGHIHILGDPDGSQECADLRRVEFYEVH
;
A
#
# COMPACT_ATOMS: atom_id res chain seq x y z
N MET A 1 -26.97 17.58 -33.28
CA MET A 1 -25.78 18.27 -33.81
C MET A 1 -24.59 17.52 -33.24
N ALA A 2 -24.04 16.58 -34.01
CA ALA A 2 -23.01 15.65 -33.57
C ALA A 2 -21.65 16.18 -34.02
N VAL A 3 -20.68 16.21 -33.12
CA VAL A 3 -19.28 16.52 -33.45
C VAL A 3 -18.47 15.28 -33.12
N LEU A 4 -18.05 14.57 -34.17
CA LEU A 4 -16.92 13.65 -34.16
C LEU A 4 -15.63 14.45 -34.01
N VAL A 5 -14.72 13.99 -33.15
CA VAL A 5 -13.29 14.31 -33.28
C VAL A 5 -12.51 13.00 -33.16
N ALA A 6 -11.72 12.73 -34.19
CA ALA A 6 -10.84 11.58 -34.32
C ALA A 6 -9.42 11.91 -33.82
N SER A 7 -8.85 10.93 -33.11
CA SER A 7 -7.44 10.49 -33.01
C SER A 7 -6.28 11.41 -33.43
N ALA A 8 -5.27 11.48 -32.57
CA ALA A 8 -3.86 11.47 -32.98
C ALA A 8 -3.08 10.49 -32.08
N GLY A 9 -2.68 9.35 -32.64
CA GLY A 9 -1.75 8.42 -32.03
C GLY A 9 -0.31 8.88 -32.30
N ALA A 10 0.52 8.95 -31.27
CA ALA A 10 1.96 9.11 -31.42
C ALA A 10 2.61 7.73 -31.29
N ALA A 11 3.07 7.21 -32.42
CA ALA A 11 3.98 6.08 -32.49
C ALA A 11 5.40 6.60 -32.21
N CYS A 12 6.06 6.08 -31.18
CA CYS A 12 7.51 6.24 -31.01
C CYS A 12 8.22 5.06 -31.66
N THR A 13 8.84 5.31 -32.81
CA THR A 13 9.74 4.39 -33.50
C THR A 13 11.10 4.35 -32.81
N LEU A 14 11.53 3.13 -32.47
CA LEU A 14 12.88 2.76 -32.03
C LEU A 14 13.87 3.00 -33.19
N ASP A 15 14.92 3.80 -32.98
CA ASP A 15 16.02 3.96 -33.94
C ASP A 15 17.28 3.35 -33.33
N VAL A 16 17.65 2.16 -33.80
CA VAL A 16 18.89 1.45 -33.45
C VAL A 16 19.86 1.65 -34.60
N GLN A 17 20.88 2.47 -34.39
CA GLN A 17 22.06 2.48 -35.25
C GLN A 17 23.26 1.92 -34.49
N GLY A 18 23.69 0.74 -34.91
CA GLY A 18 24.97 0.17 -34.56
C GLY A 18 26.10 0.78 -35.39
N THR A 19 27.26 0.92 -34.77
CA THR A 19 28.54 1.01 -35.48
C THR A 19 29.55 0.10 -34.78
N GLY A 20 29.88 -1.01 -35.42
CA GLY A 20 31.02 -1.83 -35.07
C GLY A 20 32.34 -1.18 -35.49
N GLY A 21 33.42 -1.55 -34.79
CA GLY A 21 34.79 -1.14 -35.09
C GLY A 21 35.77 -2.01 -34.32
N SER A 22 36.33 -2.99 -35.03
CA SER A 22 37.27 -4.03 -34.61
C SER A 22 38.66 -3.51 -34.18
N GLY A 23 39.29 -4.21 -33.24
CA GLY A 23 40.73 -4.12 -32.97
C GLY A 23 41.25 -5.36 -32.23
N ALA A 24 41.90 -6.25 -32.96
CA ALA A 24 42.41 -7.55 -32.53
C ALA A 24 43.71 -7.46 -31.70
N GLY A 25 43.90 -8.41 -30.80
CA GLY A 25 45.17 -8.72 -30.14
C GLY A 25 45.10 -10.09 -29.46
N ALA A 26 45.79 -11.07 -30.04
CA ALA A 26 45.73 -12.49 -29.68
C ALA A 26 46.67 -12.89 -28.52
N ALA A 27 46.14 -13.78 -27.64
CA ALA A 27 46.66 -15.04 -27.04
C ALA A 27 48.17 -15.40 -27.14
N PRO A 28 48.78 -16.23 -26.24
CA PRO A 28 48.20 -17.53 -25.79
C PRO A 28 48.58 -18.17 -24.42
N ALA A 29 47.73 -19.16 -24.03
CA ALA A 29 47.96 -20.46 -23.37
C ALA A 29 48.63 -20.52 -21.96
N SER A 30 48.27 -21.39 -20.99
CA SER A 30 47.78 -22.78 -21.06
C SER A 30 47.28 -23.29 -19.66
N PRO A 31 46.96 -24.59 -19.42
CA PRO A 31 45.69 -25.05 -18.85
C PRO A 31 45.77 -25.64 -17.42
N GLY A 32 44.61 -25.81 -16.78
CA GLY A 32 44.48 -26.57 -15.54
C GLY A 32 43.06 -27.10 -15.38
N ASP A 33 42.86 -28.34 -15.82
CA ASP A 33 41.67 -29.16 -15.55
C ASP A 33 41.42 -29.29 -14.05
N GLY A 34 40.15 -29.23 -13.65
CA GLY A 34 39.70 -29.53 -12.30
C GLY A 34 38.19 -29.36 -12.19
N GLY A 35 37.45 -30.36 -12.65
CA GLY A 35 35.98 -30.37 -12.65
C GLY A 35 35.36 -30.34 -11.26
N GLY A 36 34.11 -29.89 -11.23
CA GLY A 36 33.19 -29.99 -10.11
C GLY A 36 31.88 -29.33 -10.52
N GLY A 37 30.89 -30.14 -10.87
CA GLY A 37 29.58 -29.68 -11.36
C GLY A 37 28.86 -28.79 -10.35
N GLY A 38 28.42 -27.64 -10.82
CA GLY A 38 27.41 -26.80 -10.20
C GLY A 38 26.45 -26.38 -11.29
N GLU A 39 25.46 -27.21 -11.55
CA GLU A 39 24.27 -26.79 -12.29
C GLU A 39 23.47 -25.89 -11.34
N GLY A 40 23.21 -24.64 -11.73
CA GLY A 40 22.12 -23.85 -11.13
C GLY A 40 22.40 -22.42 -10.67
N SER A 41 23.54 -21.78 -10.94
CA SER A 41 23.61 -20.33 -10.75
C SER A 41 22.90 -19.65 -11.93
N VAL A 42 21.73 -19.08 -11.68
CA VAL A 42 21.11 -18.13 -12.62
C VAL A 42 22.05 -16.92 -12.68
N ASP A 43 22.60 -16.66 -13.87
CA ASP A 43 23.67 -15.69 -14.10
C ASP A 43 23.45 -14.35 -13.36
N GLY A 44 24.35 -14.01 -12.43
CA GLY A 44 24.47 -12.67 -11.85
C GLY A 44 23.82 -12.43 -10.48
N LEU A 45 23.18 -13.42 -9.87
CA LEU A 45 22.62 -13.29 -8.51
C LEU A 45 23.66 -13.67 -7.43
N PRO A 46 23.69 -13.00 -6.26
CA PRO A 46 24.55 -13.38 -5.13
C PRO A 46 24.40 -14.87 -4.77
N ASN A 47 25.49 -15.49 -4.31
CA ASN A 47 25.61 -16.94 -4.09
C ASN A 47 24.36 -17.58 -3.45
N GLY A 48 23.73 -18.49 -4.19
CA GLY A 48 22.58 -19.26 -3.74
C GLY A 48 21.23 -18.54 -3.84
N MET A 49 21.16 -17.30 -4.32
CA MET A 49 19.88 -16.62 -4.54
C MET A 49 19.23 -17.12 -5.84
N LEU A 50 17.97 -17.55 -5.72
CA LEU A 50 17.16 -18.06 -6.82
C LEU A 50 16.45 -16.91 -7.55
N TYR A 51 15.77 -16.05 -6.78
CA TYR A 51 15.07 -14.87 -7.28
C TYR A 51 15.14 -13.75 -6.24
N GLY A 52 15.14 -12.51 -6.72
CA GLY A 52 15.14 -11.33 -5.86
C GLY A 52 14.48 -10.13 -6.53
N TRP A 53 13.77 -9.33 -5.75
CA TRP A 53 13.22 -8.04 -6.14
C TRP A 53 13.33 -7.06 -4.97
N SER A 54 13.63 -5.80 -5.26
CA SER A 54 13.61 -4.73 -4.26
C SER A 54 13.08 -3.44 -4.85
N ALA A 55 12.42 -2.64 -4.01
CA ALA A 55 11.86 -1.33 -4.33
C ALA A 55 12.93 -0.23 -4.49
N THR A 56 14.19 -0.60 -4.73
CA THR A 56 15.32 0.33 -4.91
C THR A 56 15.41 0.87 -6.34
N SER A 57 14.77 0.21 -7.31
CA SER A 57 14.68 0.69 -8.69
C SER A 57 13.82 1.95 -8.77
N THR A 58 14.28 2.97 -9.51
CA THR A 58 13.42 4.11 -9.85
C THR A 58 12.18 3.60 -10.60
N PRO A 59 10.96 4.02 -10.23
CA PRO A 59 9.74 3.64 -10.95
C PRO A 59 9.87 3.91 -12.46
N ALA A 60 9.40 2.98 -13.29
CA ALA A 60 9.47 3.10 -14.74
C ALA A 60 8.61 4.27 -15.27
N GLN A 61 7.55 4.59 -14.53
CA GLN A 61 6.71 5.77 -14.68
C GLN A 61 6.38 6.32 -13.29
N PRO A 62 5.98 7.59 -13.15
CA PRO A 62 5.61 8.16 -11.84
C PRO A 62 4.61 7.25 -11.11
N GLY A 63 5.04 6.68 -9.98
CA GLY A 63 4.19 5.84 -9.13
C GLY A 63 3.98 4.39 -9.61
N VAL A 64 4.69 3.89 -10.63
CA VAL A 64 4.54 2.51 -11.13
C VAL A 64 5.89 1.82 -11.36
N TYR A 65 6.06 0.63 -10.78
CA TYR A 65 7.18 -0.28 -11.03
C TYR A 65 6.93 -1.17 -12.25
N GLU A 66 8.02 -1.60 -12.88
CA GLU A 66 8.02 -2.80 -13.72
C GLU A 66 8.45 -3.99 -12.85
N LEU A 67 7.64 -5.05 -12.85
CA LEU A 67 7.94 -6.28 -12.10
C LEU A 67 8.69 -7.29 -12.99
N PRO A 68 9.64 -8.06 -12.44
CA PRO A 68 10.28 -9.14 -13.16
C PRO A 68 9.27 -10.25 -13.46
N GLY A 69 9.47 -11.02 -14.54
CA GLY A 69 8.48 -12.00 -15.01
C GLY A 69 8.15 -13.15 -14.03
N TRP A 70 8.97 -13.36 -12.99
CA TRP A 70 8.68 -14.32 -11.93
C TRP A 70 7.71 -13.77 -10.87
N LEU A 71 7.45 -12.46 -10.85
CA LEU A 71 6.58 -11.78 -9.87
C LEU A 71 5.40 -11.15 -10.60
N THR A 72 4.17 -11.55 -10.26
CA THR A 72 2.94 -11.06 -10.91
C THR A 72 2.01 -10.42 -9.90
N LEU A 73 1.50 -9.24 -10.23
CA LEU A 73 0.50 -8.53 -9.41
C LEU A 73 -0.87 -8.59 -10.10
N GLU A 74 -1.85 -9.13 -9.40
CA GLU A 74 -3.25 -8.98 -9.73
C GLU A 74 -3.84 -7.84 -8.91
N SER A 75 -4.35 -6.82 -9.59
CA SER A 75 -4.83 -5.60 -8.95
C SER A 75 -6.02 -5.02 -9.73
N PRO A 76 -7.19 -5.68 -9.68
CA PRO A 76 -8.22 -5.48 -10.70
C PRO A 76 -8.90 -4.11 -10.67
N THR A 77 -8.87 -3.42 -9.52
CA THR A 77 -9.51 -2.11 -9.38
C THR A 77 -8.67 -1.01 -10.06
N PRO A 78 -9.20 -0.32 -11.09
CA PRO A 78 -8.50 0.81 -11.72
C PRO A 78 -8.68 2.11 -10.92
N ASP A 79 -8.06 3.18 -11.41
CA ASP A 79 -8.11 4.58 -10.93
C ASP A 79 -7.68 4.77 -9.47
N LYS A 80 -6.95 3.80 -8.91
CA LYS A 80 -6.40 3.93 -7.57
C LYS A 80 -5.42 5.09 -7.54
N THR A 81 -5.30 5.69 -6.37
CA THR A 81 -4.24 6.66 -6.13
C THR A 81 -2.99 5.97 -5.60
N VAL A 82 -1.84 6.64 -5.69
CA VAL A 82 -0.62 6.24 -5.01
C VAL A 82 0.11 7.49 -4.53
N GLN A 83 0.46 7.51 -3.24
CA GLN A 83 1.26 8.57 -2.66
C GLN A 83 2.72 8.38 -3.08
N ILE A 84 3.35 9.41 -3.64
CA ILE A 84 4.74 9.36 -4.15
C ILE A 84 5.68 10.34 -3.41
N GLY A 85 5.16 11.03 -2.39
CA GLY A 85 5.88 11.92 -1.50
C GLY A 85 4.97 12.47 -0.41
N GLU A 86 5.50 13.33 0.45
CA GLU A 86 4.74 13.90 1.58
C GLU A 86 3.54 14.74 1.10
N SER A 87 3.72 15.40 -0.05
CA SER A 87 2.75 16.33 -0.63
C SER A 87 2.31 15.97 -2.05
N ALA A 88 2.67 14.77 -2.52
CA ALA A 88 2.50 14.37 -3.93
C ALA A 88 1.79 13.03 -4.06
N LEU A 89 0.89 12.96 -5.04
CA LEU A 89 0.07 11.79 -5.34
C LEU A 89 -0.02 11.59 -6.86
N VAL A 90 -0.16 10.35 -7.30
CA VAL A 90 -0.57 10.03 -8.68
C VAL A 90 -1.96 9.42 -8.64
N SER A 91 -2.85 9.87 -9.52
CA SER A 91 -4.22 9.38 -9.66
C SER A 91 -4.39 8.68 -11.02
N GLY A 92 -5.51 7.97 -11.22
CA GLY A 92 -5.81 7.34 -12.51
C GLY A 92 -4.92 6.14 -12.84
N ILE A 93 -4.32 5.49 -11.83
CA ILE A 93 -3.48 4.32 -12.04
C ILE A 93 -4.33 3.18 -12.65
N PRO A 94 -3.91 2.55 -13.76
CA PRO A 94 -4.68 1.48 -14.38
C PRO A 94 -4.72 0.23 -13.50
N ALA A 95 -5.70 -0.63 -13.76
CA ALA A 95 -5.74 -1.95 -13.14
C ALA A 95 -4.44 -2.73 -13.42
N HIS A 96 -4.04 -3.58 -12.47
CA HIS A 96 -2.86 -4.44 -12.50
C HIS A 96 -1.50 -3.70 -12.49
N ALA A 97 -1.50 -2.38 -12.29
CA ALA A 97 -0.25 -1.63 -12.16
C ALA A 97 0.42 -1.84 -10.79
N ALA A 98 1.72 -2.10 -10.80
CA ALA A 98 2.55 -2.27 -9.62
C ALA A 98 2.89 -0.91 -8.98
N ARG A 99 2.05 -0.46 -8.03
CA ARG A 99 2.10 0.90 -7.47
C ARG A 99 3.33 1.12 -6.59
N ALA A 100 4.16 2.07 -6.97
CA ALA A 100 5.32 2.52 -6.22
C ALA A 100 4.91 3.61 -5.22
N ARG A 101 4.64 3.20 -3.97
CA ARG A 101 4.27 4.11 -2.89
C ARG A 101 5.50 4.62 -2.16
N ARG A 102 5.49 5.91 -1.83
CA ARG A 102 6.45 6.58 -0.96
C ARG A 102 5.76 7.68 -0.18
N ILE A 103 5.86 7.64 1.15
CA ILE A 103 5.09 8.53 2.04
C ILE A 103 5.85 9.82 2.37
N ARG A 104 7.16 9.72 2.56
CA ARG A 104 8.06 10.85 2.85
C ARG A 104 8.95 11.08 1.64
N ASP A 105 9.29 12.34 1.35
CA ASP A 105 10.09 12.67 0.17
C ASP A 105 11.49 12.02 0.20
N ASP A 106 12.04 11.84 1.41
CA ASP A 106 13.31 11.17 1.71
C ASP A 106 13.14 9.71 2.19
N GLY A 107 11.91 9.22 2.26
CA GLY A 107 11.59 7.89 2.76
C GLY A 107 11.85 6.79 1.73
N PRO A 108 11.96 5.53 2.20
CA PRO A 108 12.02 4.38 1.31
C PRO A 108 10.72 4.25 0.51
N SER A 109 10.85 3.77 -0.72
CA SER A 109 9.70 3.41 -1.54
C SER A 109 9.34 1.93 -1.32
N GLY A 110 8.12 1.55 -1.63
CA GLY A 110 7.66 0.16 -1.60
C GLY A 110 6.60 -0.10 -2.66
N LEU A 111 6.42 -1.37 -3.02
CA LEU A 111 5.30 -1.82 -3.83
C LEU A 111 4.07 -1.91 -2.92
N SER A 112 3.03 -1.15 -3.23
CA SER A 112 1.85 -1.07 -2.37
C SER A 112 0.87 -2.20 -2.66
N LEU A 113 0.64 -3.05 -1.66
CA LEU A 113 -0.34 -4.13 -1.66
C LEU A 113 -1.45 -3.72 -0.71
N GLU A 114 -2.69 -3.75 -1.21
CA GLU A 114 -3.83 -3.29 -0.44
C GLU A 114 -4.92 -4.32 -0.37
N SER A 115 -5.53 -4.41 0.80
CA SER A 115 -6.69 -5.22 1.03
C SER A 115 -7.95 -4.62 0.41
N ALA A 116 -8.97 -5.47 0.30
CA ALA A 116 -10.29 -5.06 -0.12
C ALA A 116 -10.87 -4.03 0.87
N ARG A 117 -11.31 -2.89 0.34
CA ARG A 117 -11.94 -1.80 1.11
C ARG A 117 -13.03 -1.15 0.28
N GLU A 118 -14.00 -0.53 0.93
CA GLU A 118 -15.04 0.26 0.26
C GLU A 118 -14.92 1.71 0.68
N ASN A 119 -14.80 2.62 -0.29
CA ASN A 119 -15.00 4.03 -0.04
C ASN A 119 -16.49 4.32 -0.06
N ARG A 120 -17.05 4.59 1.12
CA ARG A 120 -18.48 4.86 1.31
C ARG A 120 -18.88 6.31 1.05
N ILE A 121 -17.93 7.21 0.78
CA ILE A 121 -18.23 8.57 0.35
C ILE A 121 -18.67 8.53 -1.12
N PRO A 122 -19.91 8.92 -1.49
CA PRO A 122 -20.38 8.78 -2.86
C PRO A 122 -19.65 9.67 -3.87
N LEU A 123 -19.06 10.78 -3.42
CA LEU A 123 -18.25 11.66 -4.25
C LEU A 123 -17.02 12.13 -3.44
N SER A 124 -15.83 11.65 -3.80
CA SER A 124 -14.59 11.92 -3.06
C SER A 124 -14.12 13.38 -3.08
N THR A 125 -14.75 14.22 -3.92
CA THR A 125 -14.39 15.63 -4.08
C THR A 125 -15.63 16.50 -3.84
N PRO A 126 -15.57 17.54 -2.99
CA PRO A 126 -16.74 18.29 -2.59
C PRO A 126 -17.15 19.38 -3.59
N LEU A 127 -17.38 19.01 -4.86
CA LEU A 127 -17.69 19.96 -5.95
C LEU A 127 -19.18 20.08 -6.28
N GLN A 128 -19.93 19.02 -6.04
CA GLN A 128 -21.32 18.93 -6.49
C GLN A 128 -22.11 17.96 -5.61
N ARG A 129 -23.41 17.83 -5.90
CA ARG A 129 -24.27 16.84 -5.23
C ARG A 129 -23.60 15.45 -5.27
N PRO A 130 -23.64 14.68 -4.17
CA PRO A 130 -24.49 14.87 -2.99
C PRO A 130 -23.95 15.81 -1.91
N TRP A 131 -22.80 16.45 -2.12
CA TRP A 131 -22.33 17.48 -1.20
C TRP A 131 -23.32 18.64 -1.10
N ARG A 132 -23.51 19.13 0.12
CA ARG A 132 -24.42 20.22 0.47
C ARG A 132 -23.63 21.28 1.19
N THR A 133 -23.93 22.54 0.89
CA THR A 133 -23.29 23.67 1.55
C THR A 133 -24.06 24.05 2.82
N LEU A 134 -23.33 24.47 3.84
CA LEU A 134 -23.85 25.09 5.06
C LEU A 134 -23.33 26.52 5.13
N HIS A 135 -24.18 27.44 5.63
CA HIS A 135 -23.87 28.87 5.76
C HIS A 135 -23.35 29.50 4.45
N ALA A 136 -23.92 29.07 3.32
CA ALA A 136 -23.60 29.59 1.98
C ALA A 136 -22.12 29.47 1.58
N ALA A 137 -21.43 28.40 2.02
CA ALA A 137 -20.09 28.07 1.51
C ALA A 137 -20.06 28.10 -0.02
N SER A 138 -19.02 28.73 -0.58
CA SER A 138 -18.73 28.70 -2.01
C SER A 138 -17.86 27.48 -2.31
N VAL A 139 -18.05 26.91 -3.50
CA VAL A 139 -17.38 25.71 -3.96
C VAL A 139 -16.89 25.93 -5.40
N ALA A 140 -15.61 25.66 -5.65
CA ALA A 140 -14.99 25.79 -6.97
C ALA A 140 -14.01 24.64 -7.26
N GLU A 141 -13.75 24.38 -8.54
CA GLU A 141 -12.69 23.45 -8.97
C GLU A 141 -11.31 23.98 -8.58
N ALA A 142 -10.43 23.08 -8.15
CA ALA A 142 -9.03 23.35 -7.86
C ALA A 142 -8.14 22.21 -8.33
N ARG A 143 -6.84 22.50 -8.48
CA ARG A 143 -5.85 21.47 -8.77
C ARG A 143 -5.57 20.66 -7.51
N GLY A 144 -5.63 19.35 -7.58
CA GLY A 144 -5.35 18.45 -6.47
C GLY A 144 -3.86 18.13 -6.28
N PRO A 145 -3.55 17.21 -5.35
CA PRO A 145 -2.17 16.75 -5.08
C PRO A 145 -1.55 15.96 -6.24
N ASP A 146 -2.36 15.59 -7.24
CA ASP A 146 -1.94 14.98 -8.51
C ASP A 146 -1.64 16.01 -9.61
N GLY A 147 -1.84 17.30 -9.34
CA GLY A 147 -1.65 18.38 -10.30
C GLY A 147 -2.83 18.60 -11.26
N GLU A 148 -3.81 17.70 -11.28
CA GLU A 148 -5.01 17.76 -12.13
C GLU A 148 -6.19 18.43 -11.43
N LEU A 149 -7.27 18.77 -12.15
CA LEU A 149 -8.50 19.35 -11.56
C LEU A 149 -9.32 18.31 -10.78
N SER A 150 -8.73 17.74 -9.73
CA SER A 150 -9.28 16.65 -8.91
C SER A 150 -9.78 17.11 -7.54
N ALA A 151 -9.59 18.38 -7.19
CA ALA A 151 -9.94 18.96 -5.89
C ALA A 151 -11.15 19.90 -5.94
N GLY A 152 -11.84 20.00 -4.81
CA GLY A 152 -12.88 20.98 -4.55
C GLY A 152 -12.39 22.01 -3.54
N ARG A 153 -12.34 23.27 -3.95
CA ARG A 153 -12.05 24.41 -3.09
C ARG A 153 -13.32 24.85 -2.41
N VAL A 154 -13.32 24.85 -1.09
CA VAL A 154 -14.38 25.39 -0.25
C VAL A 154 -13.91 26.74 0.26
N SER A 155 -14.73 27.78 0.16
CA SER A 155 -14.45 29.10 0.70
C SER A 155 -15.59 29.64 1.53
N ASP A 156 -15.24 30.41 2.55
CA ASP A 156 -16.16 31.18 3.38
C ASP A 156 -16.01 32.66 3.00
N GLU A 157 -16.70 33.06 1.92
CA GLU A 157 -16.56 34.42 1.35
C GLU A 157 -17.45 35.45 2.05
N ASP A 158 -18.52 35.03 2.76
CA ASP A 158 -19.62 35.94 3.14
C ASP A 158 -20.32 35.63 4.49
N ALA A 159 -19.84 34.71 5.34
CA ALA A 159 -20.61 34.29 6.52
C ALA A 159 -20.11 34.83 7.87
N ALA A 160 -21.06 35.17 8.74
CA ALA A 160 -20.82 35.48 10.15
C ALA A 160 -20.50 34.22 11.00
N GLN A 161 -20.65 33.02 10.43
CA GLN A 161 -20.49 31.70 11.05
C GLN A 161 -19.71 30.81 10.07
N ALA A 162 -18.89 29.88 10.57
CA ALA A 162 -18.01 29.06 9.74
C ALA A 162 -18.79 28.29 8.65
N ALA A 163 -18.54 28.63 7.38
CA ALA A 163 -19.10 27.94 6.24
C ALA A 163 -18.46 26.56 6.05
N ALA A 164 -19.23 25.63 5.48
CA ALA A 164 -18.75 24.27 5.27
C ALA A 164 -19.49 23.58 4.13
N THR A 165 -18.94 22.46 3.69
CA THR A 165 -19.65 21.51 2.84
C THR A 165 -19.68 20.15 3.51
N TYR A 166 -20.78 19.42 3.35
CA TYR A 166 -20.96 18.12 3.95
C TYR A 166 -21.66 17.12 3.04
N VAL A 167 -21.38 15.84 3.26
CA VAL A 167 -22.00 14.72 2.56
C VAL A 167 -22.56 13.71 3.56
N PRO A 168 -23.84 13.31 3.43
CA PRO A 168 -24.38 12.17 4.16
C PRO A 168 -23.68 10.87 3.75
N VAL A 169 -23.33 10.05 4.73
CA VAL A 169 -22.69 8.74 4.54
C VAL A 169 -23.40 7.70 5.39
N ASP A 170 -23.51 6.49 4.88
CA ASP A 170 -23.91 5.35 5.71
C ASP A 170 -22.71 4.88 6.53
N ARG A 171 -22.94 4.66 7.82
CA ARG A 171 -21.95 4.15 8.77
C ARG A 171 -22.48 2.98 9.60
N SER A 172 -23.66 2.48 9.26
CA SER A 172 -24.45 1.56 10.09
C SER A 172 -23.91 0.13 10.19
N ASP A 173 -22.76 -0.17 9.60
CA ASP A 173 -22.14 -1.50 9.66
C ASP A 173 -21.55 -1.84 11.05
N GLY A 174 -21.52 -0.88 11.98
CA GLY A 174 -21.04 -1.09 13.35
C GLY A 174 -19.54 -1.33 13.44
N SER A 175 -18.81 -1.08 12.34
CA SER A 175 -17.36 -1.23 12.27
C SER A 175 -16.64 0.05 12.67
N ILE A 176 -15.43 -0.08 13.18
CA ILE A 176 -14.52 1.06 13.33
C ILE A 176 -14.12 1.50 11.93
N SER A 177 -14.28 2.80 11.70
CA SER A 177 -14.06 3.41 10.40
C SER A 177 -12.98 4.48 10.48
N THR A 178 -12.20 4.58 9.42
CA THR A 178 -11.20 5.62 9.21
C THR A 178 -11.69 6.58 8.13
N VAL A 179 -11.60 7.87 8.41
CA VAL A 179 -11.76 8.93 7.42
C VAL A 179 -10.39 9.37 6.97
N SER A 180 -10.19 9.53 5.67
CA SER A 180 -8.95 10.10 5.14
C SER A 180 -9.21 10.98 3.93
N GLY A 181 -8.21 11.78 3.57
CA GLY A 181 -8.20 12.55 2.34
C GLY A 181 -7.01 13.49 2.27
N TRP A 182 -7.00 14.34 1.26
CA TRP A 182 -5.96 15.33 1.04
C TRP A 182 -6.53 16.73 1.24
N VAL A 183 -5.76 17.57 1.93
CA VAL A 183 -6.10 18.97 2.19
C VAL A 183 -4.91 19.85 1.77
N GLY A 184 -5.19 20.91 1.03
CA GLY A 184 -4.18 21.83 0.49
C GLY A 184 -4.76 23.23 0.26
N ASP A 185 -3.92 24.15 -0.21
CA ASP A 185 -4.28 25.55 -0.47
C ASP A 185 -5.08 26.22 0.66
N VAL A 186 -4.66 25.98 1.91
CA VAL A 186 -5.31 26.50 3.11
C VAL A 186 -4.93 27.97 3.30
N GLU A 187 -5.90 28.85 3.10
CA GLU A 187 -5.81 30.29 3.31
C GLU A 187 -6.38 30.70 4.67
N GLY A 188 -5.73 31.68 5.31
CA GLY A 188 -6.14 32.21 6.60
C GLY A 188 -4.97 32.86 7.35
N GLU A 189 -5.28 33.48 8.49
CA GLU A 189 -4.28 34.01 9.41
C GLU A 189 -3.56 32.88 10.17
N GLU A 190 -2.33 33.17 10.62
CA GLU A 190 -1.54 32.25 11.44
C GLU A 190 -2.31 31.90 12.73
N GLY A 191 -2.52 30.60 12.97
CA GLY A 191 -3.36 30.08 14.06
C GLY A 191 -4.76 29.60 13.62
N GLY A 192 -5.16 29.86 12.37
CA GLY A 192 -6.28 29.19 11.73
C GLY A 192 -5.96 27.75 11.31
N PHE A 193 -6.98 26.97 10.94
CA PHE A 193 -6.80 25.61 10.42
C PHE A 193 -7.99 25.17 9.58
N ALA A 194 -7.74 24.43 8.50
CA ALA A 194 -8.75 23.64 7.79
C ALA A 194 -8.90 22.27 8.47
N TRP A 195 -10.08 21.64 8.38
CA TRP A 195 -10.25 20.28 8.90
C TRP A 195 -11.29 19.44 8.17
N ILE A 196 -11.15 18.12 8.32
CA ILE A 196 -12.19 17.15 7.99
C ILE A 196 -12.77 16.63 9.31
N ARG A 197 -14.10 16.52 9.36
CA ARG A 197 -14.82 16.05 10.55
C ARG A 197 -15.93 15.07 10.21
N ALA A 198 -16.19 14.14 11.11
CA ALA A 198 -17.31 13.20 11.01
C ALA A 198 -18.33 13.44 12.14
N PHE A 199 -19.62 13.44 11.82
CA PHE A 199 -20.72 13.55 12.80
C PHE A 199 -21.74 12.44 12.64
N ALA A 200 -22.34 11.95 13.72
CA ALA A 200 -23.59 11.17 13.66
C ALA A 200 -24.77 12.13 13.45
N PHE A 201 -25.84 11.70 12.76
CA PHE A 201 -27.04 12.56 12.58
C PHE A 201 -27.77 12.88 13.90
N ASP A 202 -27.67 12.01 14.91
CA ASP A 202 -28.47 12.09 16.14
C ASP A 202 -27.69 12.56 17.37
N ASP A 203 -26.37 12.73 17.27
CA ASP A 203 -25.54 13.05 18.43
C ASP A 203 -25.19 14.54 18.48
N ALA A 204 -25.88 15.26 19.36
CA ALA A 204 -25.50 16.61 19.74
C ALA A 204 -24.18 16.62 20.54
N ALA A 205 -23.73 15.46 21.04
CA ALA A 205 -22.37 15.30 21.53
C ALA A 205 -21.43 15.23 20.32
N GLN A 206 -20.89 16.40 20.01
CA GLN A 206 -19.76 16.60 19.12
C GLN A 206 -18.59 15.68 19.50
N ASN A 207 -18.54 14.44 18.99
CA ASN A 207 -17.29 13.68 19.00
C ASN A 207 -16.26 14.53 18.24
N ASP A 208 -15.20 14.90 18.96
CA ASP A 208 -14.27 15.96 18.57
C ASP A 208 -13.13 15.42 17.68
N GLU A 209 -13.32 14.22 17.12
CA GLU A 209 -12.40 13.59 16.18
C GLU A 209 -12.41 14.36 14.86
N ARG A 210 -11.23 14.88 14.54
CA ARG A 210 -10.98 15.75 13.40
C ARG A 210 -9.51 15.70 13.07
N ALA A 211 -9.20 15.73 11.80
CA ALA A 211 -7.84 15.96 11.33
C ALA A 211 -7.72 17.41 10.85
N ARG A 212 -6.68 18.11 11.31
CA ARG A 212 -6.49 19.56 11.07
C ARG A 212 -5.24 19.81 10.25
N VAL A 213 -5.31 20.82 9.37
CA VAL A 213 -4.15 21.39 8.67
C VAL A 213 -4.05 22.87 9.05
N PRO A 214 -2.96 23.30 9.72
CA PRO A 214 -2.76 24.70 10.09
C PRO A 214 -2.71 25.63 8.87
N ALA A 215 -3.27 26.83 9.00
CA ALA A 215 -3.16 27.90 8.01
C ALA A 215 -1.97 28.83 8.33
N PRO A 216 -1.33 29.43 7.31
CA PRO A 216 -1.49 29.15 5.88
C PRO A 216 -0.70 27.89 5.46
N ALA A 217 -1.26 27.09 4.55
CA ALA A 217 -0.56 25.93 3.98
C ALA A 217 -0.74 25.86 2.47
N ARG A 218 0.36 25.97 1.73
CA ARG A 218 0.37 25.83 0.26
C ARG A 218 0.61 24.40 -0.22
N ALA A 219 1.25 23.57 0.60
CA ALA A 219 1.50 22.18 0.26
C ALA A 219 0.30 21.30 0.63
N TRP A 220 0.03 20.32 -0.23
CA TRP A 220 -0.93 19.27 0.06
C TRP A 220 -0.44 18.38 1.21
N ARG A 221 -1.37 17.95 2.05
CA ARG A 221 -1.12 16.98 3.11
C ARG A 221 -2.21 15.93 3.14
N ARG A 222 -1.82 14.68 3.29
CA ARG A 222 -2.76 13.62 3.66
C ARG A 222 -3.14 13.78 5.12
N VAL A 223 -4.42 13.65 5.41
CA VAL A 223 -4.97 13.68 6.75
C VAL A 223 -5.86 12.47 6.95
N ASP A 224 -5.83 11.90 8.16
CA ASP A 224 -6.69 10.80 8.55
C ASP A 224 -7.01 10.84 10.04
N PHE A 225 -8.10 10.19 10.42
CA PHE A 225 -8.44 9.89 11.80
C PHE A 225 -9.33 8.65 11.87
N THR A 226 -9.18 7.90 12.96
CA THR A 226 -9.89 6.66 13.26
C THR A 226 -10.72 6.85 14.51
N GLY A 227 -11.89 6.19 14.59
CA GLY A 227 -12.80 6.28 15.75
C GLY A 227 -14.22 6.71 15.39
N VAL A 228 -14.55 6.74 14.09
CA VAL A 228 -15.90 7.05 13.62
C VAL A 228 -16.80 5.81 13.75
N GLU A 229 -17.16 5.49 14.99
CA GLU A 229 -18.07 4.40 15.35
C GLU A 229 -19.51 4.93 15.45
N THR A 230 -20.37 4.64 14.48
CA THR A 230 -21.79 4.99 14.62
C THR A 230 -22.69 3.95 13.99
N ALA A 231 -23.59 3.31 14.76
CA ALA A 231 -24.55 2.32 14.27
C ALA A 231 -25.65 2.88 13.32
N ARG A 232 -25.49 4.10 12.79
CA ARG A 232 -26.48 4.84 11.99
C ARG A 232 -25.79 5.70 10.94
N ALA A 233 -26.55 6.27 10.03
CA ALA A 233 -26.05 7.26 9.07
C ALA A 233 -25.33 8.42 9.79
N GLY A 234 -24.35 9.02 9.10
CA GLY A 234 -23.62 10.18 9.57
C GLY A 234 -23.35 11.18 8.44
N GLN A 235 -22.51 12.18 8.74
CA GLN A 235 -22.09 13.19 7.79
C GLN A 235 -20.57 13.38 7.86
N ILE A 236 -19.93 13.50 6.71
CA ILE A 236 -18.55 13.98 6.59
C ILE A 236 -18.61 15.45 6.21
N TRP A 237 -17.85 16.28 6.92
CA TRP A 237 -17.78 17.71 6.75
C TRP A 237 -16.36 18.13 6.38
N ALA A 238 -16.25 19.04 5.42
CA ALA A 238 -15.03 19.74 5.07
C ALA A 238 -15.21 21.23 5.38
N TYR A 239 -14.36 21.77 6.27
CA TYR A 239 -14.39 23.19 6.61
C TYR A 239 -13.08 23.87 6.18
N PRO A 240 -13.18 25.01 5.48
CA PRO A 240 -12.02 25.77 5.04
C PRO A 240 -11.25 26.42 6.20
N ALA A 241 -11.94 26.92 7.22
CA ALA A 241 -11.34 27.18 8.54
C ALA A 241 -12.36 27.15 9.69
N ALA A 242 -11.87 27.26 10.92
CA ALA A 242 -12.66 27.44 12.13
C ALA A 242 -12.09 28.56 13.04
N GLY A 243 -12.91 29.03 13.99
CA GLY A 243 -12.54 30.12 14.91
C GLY A 243 -12.84 31.51 14.35
N ASP A 244 -12.37 32.55 15.03
CA ASP A 244 -12.68 33.95 14.69
C ASP A 244 -12.07 34.38 13.33
N GLY A 245 -11.08 33.64 12.82
CA GLY A 245 -10.44 33.86 11.51
C GLY A 245 -11.11 33.19 10.30
N ALA A 246 -12.29 32.56 10.46
CA ALA A 246 -12.93 31.81 9.37
C ALA A 246 -13.40 32.67 8.18
N ARG A 247 -13.62 33.97 8.40
CA ARG A 247 -14.36 34.89 7.52
C ARG A 247 -13.74 35.20 6.16
N GLN A 248 -12.52 34.73 5.88
CA GLN A 248 -11.81 34.93 4.61
C GLN A 248 -10.99 33.69 4.24
N SER A 249 -11.36 32.53 4.79
CA SER A 249 -10.58 31.31 4.63
C SER A 249 -11.08 30.47 3.46
N ALA A 250 -10.15 29.73 2.88
CA ALA A 250 -10.44 28.77 1.84
C ALA A 250 -9.50 27.57 1.99
N ALA A 251 -9.96 26.39 1.59
CA ALA A 251 -9.12 25.20 1.52
C ALA A 251 -9.60 24.29 0.39
N SER A 252 -8.65 23.59 -0.23
CA SER A 252 -8.89 22.59 -1.26
C SER A 252 -8.92 21.20 -0.62
N PHE A 253 -9.90 20.38 -0.99
CA PHE A 253 -10.09 19.00 -0.53
C PHE A 253 -10.14 18.05 -1.71
N ALA A 254 -9.40 16.95 -1.63
CA ALA A 254 -9.36 15.93 -2.68
C ALA A 254 -9.36 14.52 -2.08
N PHE A 255 -9.85 13.56 -2.87
CA PHE A 255 -9.71 12.12 -2.58
C PHE A 255 -10.21 11.71 -1.19
N LEU A 256 -11.33 12.29 -0.74
CA LEU A 256 -11.95 11.95 0.53
C LEU A 256 -12.45 10.49 0.50
N SER A 257 -12.12 9.76 1.56
CA SER A 257 -12.51 8.37 1.76
C SER A 257 -13.06 8.12 3.16
N LEU A 258 -14.00 7.19 3.26
CA LEU A 258 -14.49 6.60 4.50
C LEU A 258 -14.50 5.09 4.34
N GLU A 259 -13.62 4.41 5.05
CA GLU A 259 -13.38 2.97 4.96
C GLU A 259 -13.63 2.29 6.30
N SER A 260 -14.17 1.07 6.27
CA SER A 260 -14.38 0.21 7.44
C SER A 260 -13.06 -0.48 7.82
N ALA A 261 -12.12 0.30 8.34
CA ALA A 261 -10.80 -0.13 8.81
C ALA A 261 -10.30 0.82 9.90
N ARG A 262 -9.20 0.45 10.57
CA ARG A 262 -8.57 1.27 11.62
C ARG A 262 -7.45 2.18 11.10
N TYR A 263 -7.10 2.07 9.82
CA TYR A 263 -6.02 2.82 9.17
C TYR A 263 -6.41 3.12 7.72
N PRO A 264 -5.84 4.18 7.10
CA PRO A 264 -6.27 4.63 5.79
C PRO A 264 -5.52 3.90 4.66
N SER A 265 -6.21 3.56 3.59
CA SER A 265 -5.59 3.04 2.38
C SER A 265 -5.53 4.10 1.26
N SER A 266 -4.97 3.76 0.11
CA SER A 266 -5.02 4.64 -1.06
C SER A 266 -6.47 4.95 -1.42
N ALA A 267 -6.71 6.19 -1.83
CA ALA A 267 -8.03 6.58 -2.26
C ALA A 267 -8.40 5.87 -3.57
N ILE A 268 -9.62 5.34 -3.59
CA ILE A 268 -10.36 4.98 -4.80
C ILE A 268 -11.40 6.07 -5.05
N PRO A 269 -11.16 7.02 -5.98
CA PRO A 269 -12.06 8.13 -6.20
C PRO A 269 -13.45 7.63 -6.62
N THR A 270 -14.49 8.25 -6.05
CA THR A 270 -15.90 7.94 -6.31
C THR A 270 -16.55 9.04 -7.15
N SER A 271 -17.52 8.66 -7.99
CA SER A 271 -18.18 9.54 -8.97
C SER A 271 -19.72 9.43 -8.95
N GLY A 272 -20.31 9.44 -7.74
CA GLY A 272 -21.76 9.46 -7.51
C GLY A 272 -22.29 8.26 -6.73
N SER A 273 -21.45 7.27 -6.42
CA SER A 273 -21.80 6.10 -5.61
C SER A 273 -20.58 5.63 -4.81
N ALA A 274 -20.82 4.85 -3.75
CA ALA A 274 -19.75 4.10 -3.10
C ALA A 274 -19.00 3.22 -4.12
N ARG A 275 -17.71 3.00 -3.88
CA ARG A 275 -16.86 2.19 -4.75
C ARG A 275 -16.07 1.21 -3.89
N ARG A 276 -16.01 -0.04 -4.33
CA ARG A 276 -15.21 -1.09 -3.71
C ARG A 276 -13.89 -1.24 -4.45
N ARG A 277 -12.82 -1.38 -3.67
CA ARG A 277 -11.51 -1.88 -4.09
C ARG A 277 -11.45 -3.39 -3.80
N GLU A 278 -11.03 -4.14 -4.78
CA GLU A 278 -10.66 -5.56 -4.65
C GLU A 278 -9.25 -5.67 -4.07
N ALA A 279 -8.99 -6.75 -3.32
CA ALA A 279 -7.68 -6.98 -2.75
C ALA A 279 -6.63 -7.17 -3.85
N ASP A 280 -5.42 -6.68 -3.60
CA ASP A 280 -4.27 -6.94 -4.44
C ASP A 280 -3.72 -8.34 -4.13
N ALA A 281 -3.34 -9.12 -5.14
CA ALA A 281 -2.68 -10.41 -4.96
C ALA A 281 -1.32 -10.41 -5.67
N LEU A 282 -0.25 -10.62 -4.90
CA LEU A 282 1.12 -10.70 -5.42
C LEU A 282 1.59 -12.14 -5.37
N VAL A 283 1.96 -12.69 -6.53
CA VAL A 283 2.39 -14.08 -6.64
C VAL A 283 3.82 -14.18 -7.17
N ALA A 284 4.65 -14.94 -6.47
CA ALA A 284 5.86 -15.48 -7.01
C ALA A 284 5.52 -16.75 -7.80
N ASN A 285 5.73 -16.68 -9.11
CA ASN A 285 5.57 -17.79 -10.04
C ASN A 285 6.68 -18.81 -9.82
N ASN A 286 6.43 -20.04 -10.28
CA ASN A 286 7.41 -21.14 -10.27
C ASN A 286 7.76 -21.63 -8.86
N ALA A 287 6.75 -21.91 -8.03
CA ALA A 287 6.95 -22.44 -6.69
C ALA A 287 7.83 -23.70 -6.64
N GLU A 288 7.86 -24.51 -7.71
CA GLU A 288 8.75 -25.68 -7.83
C GLU A 288 10.24 -25.35 -7.72
N TRP A 289 10.65 -24.14 -8.14
CA TRP A 289 12.03 -23.66 -8.04
C TRP A 289 12.28 -22.98 -6.71
N LEU A 290 11.30 -22.26 -6.17
CA LEU A 290 11.37 -21.55 -4.90
C LEU A 290 11.38 -22.50 -3.70
N ILE A 291 10.68 -23.64 -3.84
CA ILE A 291 10.66 -24.75 -2.89
C ILE A 291 11.74 -25.75 -3.33
N TRP A 292 13.00 -25.38 -3.12
CA TRP A 292 14.15 -26.16 -3.53
C TRP A 292 14.23 -27.49 -2.77
N LYS A 293 14.00 -28.60 -3.49
CA LYS A 293 14.08 -29.97 -2.95
C LYS A 293 13.16 -30.20 -1.72
N GLY A 294 12.02 -29.51 -1.68
CA GLY A 294 11.05 -29.61 -0.59
C GLY A 294 11.29 -28.63 0.57
N TRP A 295 12.16 -27.63 0.39
CA TRP A 295 12.58 -26.69 1.42
C TRP A 295 12.57 -25.27 0.87
N PHE A 296 12.45 -24.25 1.72
CA PHE A 296 12.52 -22.87 1.26
C PHE A 296 13.34 -22.01 2.21
N LYS A 297 13.95 -20.97 1.65
CA LYS A 297 14.50 -19.85 2.40
C LYS A 297 14.05 -18.56 1.72
N ALA A 298 13.37 -17.70 2.49
CA ALA A 298 12.86 -16.43 2.01
C ALA A 298 13.27 -15.29 2.94
N ILE A 299 13.60 -14.14 2.35
CA ILE A 299 13.80 -12.88 3.05
C ILE A 299 12.76 -11.89 2.53
N LEU A 300 12.08 -11.23 3.45
CA LEU A 300 11.05 -10.23 3.17
C LEU A 300 11.33 -8.96 3.96
N ASP A 301 11.41 -7.82 3.27
CA ASP A 301 11.30 -6.51 3.91
C ASP A 301 9.97 -5.88 3.51
N PHE A 302 9.17 -5.48 4.49
CA PHE A 302 7.91 -4.80 4.24
C PHE A 302 7.63 -3.76 5.32
N ALA A 303 6.69 -2.85 5.06
CA ALA A 303 6.19 -1.93 6.07
C ALA A 303 4.66 -1.98 6.07
N PRO A 304 4.01 -2.39 7.19
CA PRO A 304 2.56 -2.41 7.27
C PRO A 304 2.01 -0.99 7.31
N ASN A 305 0.88 -0.74 6.64
CA ASN A 305 0.21 0.57 6.68
C ASN A 305 -0.58 0.80 7.98
N TYR A 306 -0.49 -0.15 8.90
CA TYR A 306 -1.23 -0.26 10.15
C TYR A 306 -0.27 -0.48 11.32
N ALA A 307 -0.64 -0.01 12.51
CA ALA A 307 0.08 -0.22 13.75
C ALA A 307 -0.41 -1.47 14.48
N SER A 308 0.29 -1.87 15.54
CA SER A 308 -0.18 -2.95 16.43
C SER A 308 -1.57 -2.65 16.97
N GLY A 309 -2.47 -3.64 16.91
CA GLY A 309 -3.86 -3.51 17.33
C GLY A 309 -4.79 -2.86 16.30
N GLU A 310 -4.29 -2.46 15.13
CA GLU A 310 -5.12 -1.96 14.03
C GLU A 310 -5.52 -3.04 13.01
N GLN A 311 -4.94 -4.23 13.11
CA GLN A 311 -5.27 -5.39 12.26
C GLN A 311 -6.73 -5.81 12.41
N LEU A 312 -7.33 -6.19 11.29
CA LEU A 312 -8.64 -6.83 11.18
C LEU A 312 -8.51 -8.35 11.03
N ALA A 313 -7.40 -8.85 10.47
CA ALA A 313 -7.13 -10.26 10.27
C ALA A 313 -5.61 -10.57 10.37
N ASP A 314 -5.30 -11.87 10.48
CA ASP A 314 -3.93 -12.35 10.27
C ASP A 314 -3.45 -11.89 8.88
N HIS A 315 -2.23 -11.38 8.82
CA HIS A 315 -1.65 -10.93 7.56
C HIS A 315 -0.60 -11.94 7.12
N ASP A 316 -0.92 -12.71 6.08
CA ASP A 316 0.03 -13.68 5.52
C ASP A 316 1.17 -12.95 4.83
N LEU A 317 2.39 -13.12 5.33
CA LEU A 317 3.60 -12.51 4.77
C LEU A 317 4.13 -13.33 3.60
N LEU A 318 4.07 -14.65 3.75
CA LEU A 318 4.38 -15.65 2.75
C LEU A 318 3.37 -16.79 2.87
N TYR A 319 2.60 -17.08 1.83
CA TYR A 319 1.62 -18.17 1.83
C TYR A 319 1.93 -19.15 0.69
N ILE A 320 2.24 -20.39 1.04
CA ILE A 320 2.45 -21.49 0.07
C ILE A 320 1.15 -22.28 -0.06
N ASP A 321 0.59 -22.69 1.08
CA ASP A 321 -0.72 -23.33 1.19
C ASP A 321 -1.30 -23.15 2.62
N SER A 322 -2.50 -23.68 2.86
CA SER A 322 -3.16 -23.56 4.18
C SER A 322 -2.40 -24.20 5.34
N GLY A 323 -1.49 -25.13 5.05
CA GLY A 323 -0.63 -25.79 6.03
C GLY A 323 0.77 -25.20 6.13
N THR A 324 1.20 -24.40 5.15
CA THR A 324 2.56 -23.81 5.08
C THR A 324 2.50 -22.32 4.78
N ARG A 325 2.76 -21.50 5.81
CA ARG A 325 2.70 -20.04 5.73
C ARG A 325 3.53 -19.36 6.82
N VAL A 326 3.95 -18.13 6.56
CA VAL A 326 4.52 -17.17 7.51
C VAL A 326 3.55 -16.00 7.61
N PHE A 327 3.07 -15.66 8.79
CA PHE A 327 2.03 -14.64 8.96
C PHE A 327 2.22 -13.80 10.23
N LEU A 328 1.79 -12.54 10.18
CA LEU A 328 1.70 -11.67 11.34
C LEU A 328 0.31 -11.82 11.96
N ARG A 329 0.25 -12.46 13.13
CA ARG A 329 -0.98 -12.85 13.82
C ARG A 329 -1.67 -11.65 14.46
N ALA A 330 -2.95 -11.45 14.17
CA ALA A 330 -3.70 -10.28 14.64
C ALA A 330 -4.02 -10.31 16.13
N SER A 331 -4.12 -11.50 16.74
CA SER A 331 -4.55 -11.63 18.14
C SER A 331 -3.54 -11.08 19.14
N ASP A 332 -2.25 -11.12 18.81
CA ASP A 332 -1.16 -10.78 19.73
C ASP A 332 0.09 -10.18 19.05
N GLY A 333 0.08 -9.98 17.72
CA GLY A 333 1.20 -9.37 17.00
C GLY A 333 2.45 -10.24 16.89
N ALA A 334 2.35 -11.55 17.10
CA ALA A 334 3.46 -12.48 16.87
C ALA A 334 3.60 -12.79 15.37
N VAL A 335 4.84 -12.95 14.89
CA VAL A 335 5.10 -13.55 13.58
C VAL A 335 5.19 -15.06 13.77
N VAL A 336 4.36 -15.79 13.02
CA VAL A 336 4.23 -17.24 13.12
C VAL A 336 4.60 -17.86 11.79
N MET A 337 5.47 -18.85 11.84
CA MET A 337 5.79 -19.72 10.71
C MET A 337 5.20 -21.09 11.00
N THR A 338 4.28 -21.55 10.17
CA THR A 338 3.75 -22.92 10.20
C THR A 338 4.20 -23.64 8.94
N VAL A 339 4.69 -24.87 9.09
CA VAL A 339 5.07 -25.75 7.98
C VAL A 339 4.38 -27.08 8.15
N THR A 340 3.60 -27.48 7.16
CA THR A 340 2.94 -28.79 7.13
C THR A 340 3.44 -29.54 5.92
N GLY A 341 4.00 -30.72 6.15
CA GLY A 341 4.41 -31.63 5.07
C GLY A 341 3.77 -33.01 5.24
N ALA A 342 4.28 -33.99 4.50
CA ALA A 342 3.70 -35.34 4.44
C ALA A 342 3.63 -36.06 5.80
N ASP A 343 4.59 -35.78 6.70
CA ASP A 343 4.77 -36.50 7.97
C ASP A 343 4.27 -35.73 9.20
N GLY A 344 3.69 -34.52 9.04
CA GLY A 344 3.16 -33.73 10.14
C GLY A 344 3.27 -32.22 9.95
N SER A 345 3.03 -31.48 11.04
CA SER A 345 3.07 -30.02 11.09
C SER A 345 3.98 -29.55 12.22
N ALA A 346 4.75 -28.48 11.96
CA ALA A 346 5.62 -27.79 12.91
C ALA A 346 5.33 -26.29 12.86
N SER A 347 5.59 -25.57 13.96
CA SER A 347 5.39 -24.12 14.01
C SER A 347 6.40 -23.42 14.91
N LEU A 348 6.89 -22.28 14.45
CA LEU A 348 7.64 -21.31 15.23
C LEU A 348 6.79 -20.05 15.42
N GLU A 349 6.88 -19.41 16.57
CA GLU A 349 6.24 -18.12 16.81
C GLU A 349 7.17 -17.20 17.60
N THR A 350 7.25 -15.93 17.19
CA THR A 350 7.95 -14.91 17.96
C THR A 350 7.18 -14.56 19.24
N GLU A 351 7.83 -13.85 20.15
CA GLU A 351 7.09 -13.05 21.13
C GLU A 351 6.23 -11.98 20.43
N SER A 352 5.23 -11.46 21.13
CA SER A 352 4.39 -10.35 20.66
C SER A 352 5.22 -9.14 20.30
N LEU A 353 5.04 -8.63 19.08
CA LEU A 353 5.71 -7.42 18.60
C LEU A 353 4.79 -6.20 18.75
N SER A 354 5.41 -5.04 18.97
CA SER A 354 4.74 -3.74 18.92
C SER A 354 5.41 -2.88 17.87
N TRP A 355 4.63 -2.27 16.98
CA TRP A 355 5.12 -1.44 15.89
C TRP A 355 4.20 -0.26 15.60
N GLU A 356 4.76 0.76 14.98
CA GLU A 356 4.04 1.91 14.43
C GLU A 356 3.72 1.69 12.94
N ARG A 357 2.72 2.42 12.41
CA ARG A 357 2.43 2.41 10.97
C ARG A 357 3.70 2.73 10.18
N GLU A 358 3.92 1.99 9.10
CA GLU A 358 5.00 2.19 8.13
C GLU A 358 6.41 1.90 8.67
N GLN A 359 6.52 1.38 9.89
CA GLN A 359 7.77 0.87 10.46
C GLN A 359 8.19 -0.40 9.71
N PRO A 360 9.42 -0.49 9.20
CA PRO A 360 9.85 -1.66 8.47
C PRO A 360 10.01 -2.88 9.37
N PHE A 361 9.62 -4.01 8.81
CA PHE A 361 9.91 -5.35 9.25
C PHE A 361 10.93 -5.97 8.28
N HIS A 362 11.87 -6.70 8.85
CA HIS A 362 12.72 -7.65 8.15
C HIS A 362 12.39 -9.04 8.68
N VAL A 363 12.02 -9.95 7.78
CA VAL A 363 11.64 -11.32 8.12
C VAL A 363 12.47 -12.27 7.27
N GLU A 364 13.28 -13.11 7.93
CA GLU A 364 13.96 -14.24 7.31
C GLU A 364 13.32 -15.53 7.83
N ALA A 365 12.77 -16.31 6.91
CA ALA A 365 12.12 -17.58 7.21
C ALA A 365 12.78 -18.69 6.41
N SER A 366 13.15 -19.77 7.09
CA SER A 366 13.81 -20.92 6.48
C SER A 366 13.22 -22.22 7.00
N SER A 367 12.92 -23.12 6.08
CA SER A 367 12.68 -24.53 6.35
C SER A 367 13.79 -25.33 5.68
N SER A 368 14.39 -26.27 6.40
CA SER A 368 15.47 -27.11 5.88
C SER A 368 15.44 -28.51 6.52
N PRO A 369 16.22 -29.48 6.02
CA PRO A 369 16.36 -30.78 6.68
C PRO A 369 16.85 -30.70 8.14
N SER A 370 17.54 -29.60 8.51
CA SER A 370 18.05 -29.38 9.86
C SER A 370 17.04 -28.72 10.80
N GLY A 371 15.90 -28.26 10.28
CA GLY A 371 14.82 -27.68 11.09
C GLY A 371 14.22 -26.41 10.50
N LEU A 372 13.53 -25.67 11.36
CA LEU A 372 12.93 -24.38 11.03
C LEU A 372 13.74 -23.26 11.68
N SER A 373 13.86 -22.14 10.98
CA SER A 373 14.41 -20.89 11.50
C SER A 373 13.52 -19.71 11.11
N LEU A 374 13.22 -18.88 12.09
CA LEU A 374 12.48 -17.63 11.91
C LEU A 374 13.24 -16.51 12.61
N ARG A 375 13.66 -15.52 11.83
CA ARG A 375 14.27 -14.30 12.33
C ARG A 375 13.44 -13.09 11.93
N VAL A 376 13.12 -12.25 12.91
CA VAL A 376 12.34 -11.03 12.72
C VAL A 376 13.03 -9.87 13.38
N SER A 377 13.16 -8.76 12.67
CA SER A 377 13.64 -7.50 13.23
C SER A 377 12.77 -6.32 12.75
N LEU A 378 12.65 -5.33 13.63
CA LEU A 378 12.05 -4.03 13.38
C LEU A 378 13.18 -3.01 13.27
N ASP A 379 13.03 -1.94 12.48
CA ASP A 379 13.99 -0.83 12.56
C ASP A 379 14.10 -0.36 14.02
N GLU A 380 15.33 -0.35 14.56
CA GLU A 380 15.67 -0.02 15.95
C GLU A 380 15.19 -1.03 17.03
N GLY A 381 14.60 -2.15 16.62
CA GLY A 381 14.17 -3.23 17.50
C GLY A 381 15.26 -4.26 17.82
N LYS A 382 14.97 -5.12 18.81
CA LYS A 382 15.80 -6.29 19.09
C LYS A 382 15.46 -7.38 18.07
N ASP A 383 16.49 -7.96 17.45
CA ASP A 383 16.32 -9.16 16.63
C ASP A 383 15.75 -10.31 17.48
N VAL A 384 14.65 -10.89 17.00
CA VAL A 384 14.08 -12.12 17.55
C VAL A 384 14.43 -13.25 16.59
N GLU A 385 15.22 -14.20 17.06
CA GLU A 385 15.62 -15.38 16.30
C GLU A 385 15.17 -16.63 17.06
N ILE A 386 14.51 -17.52 16.33
CA ILE A 386 13.97 -18.77 16.85
C ILE A 386 14.38 -19.88 15.90
N GLU A 387 15.03 -20.89 16.45
CA GLU A 387 15.41 -22.09 15.73
C GLU A 387 14.85 -23.31 16.45
N GLU A 388 14.25 -24.23 15.70
CA GLU A 388 13.88 -25.55 16.21
C GLU A 388 14.64 -26.62 15.43
N PRO A 389 15.61 -27.31 16.06
CA PRO A 389 16.48 -28.27 15.38
C PRO A 389 15.84 -29.65 15.14
N ALA A 390 14.51 -29.77 15.29
CA ALA A 390 13.80 -30.99 14.97
C ALA A 390 13.71 -31.16 13.45
N ALA A 391 13.74 -32.40 12.95
CA ALA A 391 13.63 -32.66 11.52
C ALA A 391 12.33 -32.03 10.99
N ALA A 392 12.47 -30.95 10.21
CA ALA A 392 11.33 -30.36 9.53
C ALA A 392 10.81 -31.34 8.48
N VAL A 393 9.58 -31.13 8.03
CA VAL A 393 8.94 -31.99 7.03
C VAL A 393 9.10 -31.34 5.66
N ALA A 394 9.44 -32.13 4.65
CA ALA A 394 9.55 -31.63 3.28
C ALA A 394 8.19 -31.09 2.80
N ILE A 395 8.21 -29.90 2.22
CA ILE A 395 7.04 -29.17 1.76
C ILE A 395 6.71 -29.61 0.32
N PRO A 396 5.47 -30.02 0.04
CA PRO A 396 5.05 -30.28 -1.33
C PRO A 396 4.97 -28.96 -2.12
N VAL A 397 5.23 -29.03 -3.43
CA VAL A 397 4.96 -27.89 -4.31
C VAL A 397 3.44 -27.68 -4.35
N PRO A 398 2.92 -26.46 -4.12
CA PRO A 398 1.48 -26.21 -4.14
C PRO A 398 0.91 -26.48 -5.53
N GLU A 399 -0.30 -27.02 -5.61
CA GLU A 399 -0.97 -27.32 -6.89
C GLU A 399 -1.15 -26.07 -7.77
N SER A 400 -1.26 -24.90 -7.14
CA SER A 400 -1.31 -23.61 -7.84
C SER A 400 -0.01 -23.29 -8.59
N GLY A 401 1.13 -23.84 -8.17
CA GLY A 401 2.45 -23.46 -8.67
C GLY A 401 2.91 -22.07 -8.23
N HIS A 402 2.22 -21.46 -7.26
CA HIS A 402 2.45 -20.08 -6.81
C HIS A 402 2.75 -20.00 -5.31
N ILE A 403 3.57 -19.02 -4.93
CA ILE A 403 3.71 -18.56 -3.54
C ILE A 403 3.16 -17.14 -3.47
N HIS A 404 2.20 -16.90 -2.57
CA HIS A 404 1.62 -15.57 -2.37
C HIS A 404 2.46 -14.78 -1.37
N ILE A 405 2.64 -13.49 -1.63
CA ILE A 405 3.47 -12.58 -0.83
C ILE A 405 2.56 -11.45 -0.31
N LEU A 406 2.60 -11.18 1.00
CA LEU A 406 1.74 -10.19 1.67
C LEU A 406 0.23 -10.42 1.39
N GLY A 407 -0.17 -11.70 1.36
CA GLY A 407 -1.54 -12.13 1.10
C GLY A 407 -1.64 -13.64 0.86
N ASP A 408 -2.83 -14.08 0.47
CA ASP A 408 -3.16 -15.45 0.11
C ASP A 408 -3.84 -15.50 -1.28
N PRO A 409 -4.45 -16.63 -1.72
CA PRO A 409 -5.18 -16.71 -2.98
C PRO A 409 -6.37 -15.76 -3.14
N ASP A 410 -6.98 -15.29 -2.05
CA ASP A 410 -8.05 -14.30 -2.06
C ASP A 410 -7.51 -12.85 -2.06
N GLY A 411 -6.18 -12.70 -1.94
CA GLY A 411 -5.45 -11.45 -1.98
C GLY A 411 -4.95 -11.00 -0.61
N SER A 412 -4.49 -9.76 -0.55
CA SER A 412 -3.93 -9.17 0.66
C SER A 412 -5.00 -8.95 1.73
N GLN A 413 -4.79 -9.46 2.94
CA GLN A 413 -5.73 -9.27 4.06
C GLN A 413 -5.57 -7.89 4.71
N GLU A 414 -4.35 -7.35 4.71
CA GLU A 414 -4.01 -6.04 5.26
C GLU A 414 -3.11 -5.23 4.31
N CYS A 415 -3.16 -3.90 4.34
CA CYS A 415 -2.32 -3.12 3.43
C CYS A 415 -0.87 -3.04 3.95
N ALA A 416 0.09 -3.19 3.04
CA ALA A 416 1.51 -3.01 3.32
C ALA A 416 2.29 -2.59 2.07
N ASP A 417 3.46 -2.02 2.29
CA ASP A 417 4.42 -1.70 1.26
C ASP A 417 5.56 -2.73 1.27
N LEU A 418 5.63 -3.57 0.23
CA LEU A 418 6.74 -4.51 0.02
C LEU A 418 7.99 -3.75 -0.41
N ARG A 419 9.09 -3.89 0.32
CA ARG A 419 10.37 -3.22 0.05
C ARG A 419 11.39 -4.18 -0.57
N ARG A 420 11.37 -5.45 -0.19
CA ARG A 420 12.26 -6.49 -0.71
C ARG A 420 11.63 -7.87 -0.55
N VAL A 421 11.86 -8.73 -1.53
CA VAL A 421 11.60 -10.18 -1.44
C VAL A 421 12.72 -10.93 -2.14
N GLU A 422 13.29 -11.92 -1.47
CA GLU A 422 14.39 -12.74 -1.98
C GLU A 422 14.15 -14.20 -1.60
N PHE A 423 14.43 -15.10 -2.53
CA PHE A 423 14.38 -16.55 -2.33
C PHE A 423 15.75 -17.16 -2.58
N TYR A 424 16.13 -18.13 -1.76
CA TYR A 424 17.45 -18.76 -1.79
C TYR A 424 17.35 -20.28 -1.84
N GLU A 425 18.40 -20.89 -2.41
CA GLU A 425 18.67 -22.31 -2.25
C GLU A 425 18.82 -22.67 -0.77
N VAL A 426 18.26 -23.82 -0.41
CA VAL A 426 18.47 -24.43 0.91
C VAL A 426 19.54 -25.51 0.77
N HIS A 427 20.54 -25.46 1.65
CA HIS A 427 21.68 -26.38 1.68
C HIS A 427 21.52 -27.50 2.70
#